data_AF-A0A8J8MNQ1-F1
#
_entry.id   AF-A0A8J8MNQ1-F1
#
_cell.length_a   1.000
_cell.length_b   1.000
_cell.length_c   1.000
_cell.angle_alpha   90.00
_cell.angle_beta   90.00
_cell.angle_gamma   90.00
#
_symmetry.space_group_name_H-M   'P 1'
#
loop_
_entity.id
_entity.type
_entity.pdbx_description
1 polymer ?
#
loop_
_entity_poly.entity_id
_entity_poly.type
_entity_poly.pdbx_seq_one_letter_code
_entity_poly.pdbx_strand_id
1 'polypeptide(L)'
;MLDKKDKALFKEEVGFVPPGVMIAETFGKPFQDTITAYHHQIWGEGVIPLKYRYLIAFATAIFDNNERRAKLEMVKAVKEGATKEELFEVIKQQIWMKGAPTMVQVAPLIEAIHKKFKV
;
A
#
# COMPACT_ATOMS: atom_id res chain seq x y z
N MET A 1 5.96 24.11 -6.55
CA MET A 1 6.19 23.52 -5.22
C MET A 1 4.83 23.06 -4.74
N LEU A 2 4.64 21.79 -4.39
CA LEU A 2 3.42 21.38 -3.69
C LEU A 2 3.27 22.29 -2.48
N ASP A 3 2.07 22.83 -2.29
CA ASP A 3 1.86 23.73 -1.19
C ASP A 3 1.99 22.93 0.14
N LYS A 4 2.17 23.63 1.26
CA LYS A 4 2.28 22.97 2.56
C LYS A 4 1.04 22.16 2.93
N LYS A 5 -0.13 22.53 2.39
CA LYS A 5 -1.43 21.90 2.60
C LYS A 5 -1.49 20.53 1.90
N ASP A 6 -1.04 20.41 0.66
CA ASP A 6 -1.05 19.15 -0.10
C ASP A 6 -0.13 18.12 0.54
N LYS A 7 1.06 18.54 0.99
CA LYS A 7 1.99 17.67 1.73
C LYS A 7 1.41 17.20 3.08
N ALA A 8 0.66 18.07 3.75
CA ALA A 8 -0.02 17.72 4.99
C ALA A 8 -1.14 16.71 4.72
N LEU A 9 -1.90 16.88 3.62
CA LEU A 9 -2.95 15.96 3.20
C LEU A 9 -2.39 14.55 2.96
N PHE A 10 -1.31 14.42 2.20
CA PHE A 10 -0.65 13.10 2.02
C PHE A 10 -0.18 12.51 3.34
N LYS A 11 0.44 13.32 4.21
CA LYS A 11 0.90 12.82 5.51
C LYS A 11 -0.26 12.38 6.41
N GLU A 12 -1.41 13.04 6.34
CA GLU A 12 -2.63 12.70 7.09
C GLU A 12 -3.31 11.44 6.52
N GLU A 13 -3.39 11.32 5.20
CA GLU A 13 -4.02 10.20 4.52
C GLU A 13 -3.19 8.91 4.58
N VAL A 14 -1.88 9.00 4.33
CA VAL A 14 -0.98 7.84 4.19
C VAL A 14 0.12 7.74 5.24
N GLY A 15 0.21 8.69 6.18
CA GLY A 15 1.15 8.65 7.31
C GLY A 15 2.58 9.13 7.00
N PHE A 16 2.91 9.36 5.73
CA PHE A 16 4.18 9.90 5.25
C PHE A 16 3.98 10.54 3.87
N VAL A 17 4.94 11.35 3.43
CA VAL A 17 4.93 11.92 2.08
C VAL A 17 5.54 10.89 1.10
N PRO A 18 4.82 10.45 0.06
CA PRO A 18 5.34 9.44 -0.88
C PRO A 18 6.65 9.88 -1.55
N PRO A 19 7.67 9.01 -1.70
CA PRO A 19 8.94 9.36 -2.36
C PRO A 19 8.78 9.90 -3.80
N GLY A 20 7.77 9.43 -4.53
CA GLY A 20 7.45 9.94 -5.87
C GLY A 20 7.05 11.42 -5.87
N VAL A 21 6.45 11.90 -4.78
CA VAL A 21 6.17 13.33 -4.58
C VAL A 21 7.47 14.13 -4.41
N MET A 22 8.46 13.59 -3.69
CA MET A 22 9.76 14.24 -3.54
C MET A 22 10.57 14.27 -4.85
N ILE A 23 10.46 13.23 -5.68
CA ILE A 23 11.10 13.19 -6.99
C ILE A 23 10.37 14.09 -7.99
N ALA A 24 9.03 14.16 -7.95
CA ALA A 24 8.26 15.05 -8.81
C ALA A 24 8.60 16.55 -8.60
N GLU A 25 9.19 16.92 -7.46
CA GLU A 25 9.72 18.27 -7.22
C GLU A 25 10.82 18.69 -8.19
N THR A 26 11.61 17.75 -8.73
CA THR A 26 12.65 18.06 -9.72
C THR A 26 12.12 18.22 -11.15
N PHE A 27 10.88 17.81 -11.42
CA PHE A 27 10.29 17.78 -12.78
C PHE A 27 9.24 18.87 -13.04
N GLY A 28 9.05 19.80 -12.08
CA GLY A 28 8.15 20.96 -12.24
C GLY A 28 6.66 20.66 -12.04
N LYS A 29 5.85 21.73 -12.03
CA LYS A 29 4.41 21.68 -11.71
C LYS A 29 3.59 20.74 -12.63
N PRO A 30 3.78 20.74 -13.97
CA PRO A 30 2.97 19.88 -14.85
C PRO A 30 3.10 18.39 -14.55
N PHE A 31 4.31 17.94 -14.19
CA PHE A 31 4.55 16.55 -13.82
C PHE A 31 3.92 16.21 -12.47
N GLN A 32 3.98 17.13 -11.49
CA GLN A 32 3.30 16.98 -10.19
C GLN A 32 1.79 16.88 -10.34
N ASP A 33 1.19 17.74 -11.18
CA ASP A 33 -0.25 17.72 -11.46
C ASP A 33 -0.65 16.37 -12.08
N THR A 34 0.16 15.85 -13.00
CA THR A 34 -0.05 14.54 -13.64
C THR A 34 0.00 13.38 -12.63
N ILE A 35 1.03 13.33 -11.79
CA ILE A 35 1.16 12.30 -10.73
C ILE A 35 -0.02 12.36 -9.76
N THR A 36 -0.43 13.56 -9.38
CA THR A 36 -1.54 13.79 -8.46
C THR A 36 -2.87 13.37 -9.06
N ALA A 37 -3.14 13.74 -10.32
CA ALA A 37 -4.32 13.29 -11.04
C ALA A 37 -4.36 11.77 -11.18
N TYR A 38 -3.22 11.16 -11.51
CA TYR A 38 -3.11 9.70 -11.61
C TYR A 38 -3.34 9.02 -10.26
N HIS A 39 -2.78 9.56 -9.17
CA HIS A 39 -3.04 9.05 -7.82
C HIS A 39 -4.54 9.05 -7.48
N HIS A 40 -5.25 10.16 -7.75
CA HIS A 40 -6.70 10.24 -7.54
C HIS A 40 -7.48 9.26 -8.42
N GLN A 41 -7.05 9.02 -9.65
CA GLN A 41 -7.70 8.02 -10.51
C GLN A 41 -7.56 6.60 -9.94
N ILE A 42 -6.41 6.27 -9.35
CA ILE A 42 -6.15 4.93 -8.81
C ILE A 42 -6.75 4.74 -7.41
N TRP A 43 -6.76 5.78 -6.57
CA TRP A 43 -7.11 5.69 -5.14
C TRP A 43 -8.32 6.54 -4.73
N GLY A 44 -8.97 7.25 -5.65
CA GLY A 44 -10.26 7.91 -5.44
C GLY A 44 -11.43 6.94 -5.51
N GLU A 45 -12.65 7.45 -5.68
CA GLU A 45 -13.85 6.63 -5.87
C GLU A 45 -13.74 5.74 -7.12
N GLY A 46 -14.28 4.52 -7.03
CA GLY A 46 -14.22 3.56 -8.12
C GLY A 46 -15.05 2.31 -7.85
N VAL A 47 -15.13 1.43 -8.86
CA VAL A 47 -15.96 0.22 -8.82
C VAL A 47 -15.50 -0.76 -7.75
N ILE A 48 -14.19 -0.92 -7.56
CA ILE A 48 -13.63 -1.79 -6.52
C ILE A 48 -13.43 -0.95 -5.25
N PRO A 49 -14.06 -1.33 -4.12
CA PRO A 49 -13.84 -0.64 -2.85
C PRO A 49 -12.35 -0.55 -2.47
N LEU A 50 -11.95 0.54 -1.80
CA LEU A 50 -10.54 0.81 -1.50
C LEU A 50 -9.87 -0.31 -0.71
N LYS A 51 -10.59 -0.91 0.26
CA LYS A 51 -10.15 -2.11 0.99
C LYS A 51 -9.59 -3.18 0.05
N TYR A 52 -10.34 -3.55 -0.98
CA TYR A 52 -9.95 -4.60 -1.92
C TYR A 52 -8.84 -4.15 -2.86
N ARG A 53 -8.81 -2.87 -3.27
CA ARG A 53 -7.68 -2.32 -4.05
C ARG A 53 -6.36 -2.38 -3.28
N TYR A 54 -6.37 -2.07 -1.98
CA TYR A 54 -5.18 -2.20 -1.14
C TYR A 54 -4.80 -3.67 -0.88
N LEU A 55 -5.77 -4.58 -0.75
CA LEU A 55 -5.49 -6.02 -0.68
C LEU A 55 -4.85 -6.55 -1.97
N ILE A 56 -5.29 -6.08 -3.14
CA ILE A 56 -4.66 -6.39 -4.43
C ILE A 56 -3.22 -5.85 -4.45
N ALA A 57 -3.02 -4.59 -4.07
CA ALA A 57 -1.67 -4.00 -4.03
C ALA A 57 -0.75 -4.72 -3.03
N PHE A 58 -1.29 -5.18 -1.90
CA PHE A 58 -0.59 -6.02 -0.92
C PHE A 58 -0.16 -7.35 -1.53
N ALA A 59 -1.06 -8.04 -2.24
CA ALA A 59 -0.76 -9.27 -2.97
C ALA A 59 0.36 -9.06 -3.99
N THR A 60 0.25 -8.02 -4.83
CA THR A 60 1.28 -7.67 -5.83
C THR A 60 2.63 -7.41 -5.19
N ALA A 61 2.67 -6.71 -4.05
CA ALA A 61 3.91 -6.40 -3.36
C ALA A 61 4.60 -7.66 -2.78
N ILE A 62 3.83 -8.62 -2.25
CA ILE A 62 4.36 -9.92 -1.83
C ILE A 62 4.92 -10.66 -3.06
N PHE A 63 4.16 -10.70 -4.15
CA PHE A 63 4.57 -11.37 -5.38
C PHE A 63 5.87 -10.77 -5.95
N ASP A 64 6.08 -9.47 -5.81
CA ASP A 64 7.29 -8.73 -6.22
C ASP A 64 8.48 -8.85 -5.23
N ASN A 65 8.37 -9.62 -4.14
CA ASN A 65 9.36 -9.65 -3.05
C ASN A 65 9.61 -8.28 -2.39
N ASN A 66 8.63 -7.38 -2.43
CA ASN A 66 8.77 -6.02 -1.94
C ASN A 66 8.17 -5.87 -0.54
N GLU A 67 8.90 -6.32 0.49
CA GLU A 67 8.43 -6.34 1.87
C GLU A 67 8.00 -4.95 2.36
N ARG A 68 8.77 -3.91 2.05
CA ARG A 68 8.45 -2.53 2.47
C ARG A 68 7.13 -2.07 1.88
N ARG A 69 6.90 -2.34 0.60
CA ARG A 69 5.63 -2.02 -0.06
C ARG A 69 4.50 -2.88 0.51
N ALA A 70 4.72 -4.17 0.74
CA ALA A 70 3.71 -5.05 1.32
C ALA A 70 3.26 -4.58 2.71
N LYS A 71 4.19 -4.17 3.59
CA LYS A 71 3.87 -3.57 4.90
C LYS A 71 3.04 -2.29 4.75
N LEU A 72 3.39 -1.45 3.80
CA LEU A 72 2.67 -0.21 3.52
C LEU A 72 1.23 -0.47 3.07
N GLU A 73 1.04 -1.30 2.05
CA GLU A 73 -0.29 -1.57 1.50
C GLU A 73 -1.15 -2.38 2.49
N MET A 74 -0.55 -3.24 3.32
CA MET A 74 -1.21 -3.87 4.47
C MET A 74 -1.78 -2.81 5.43
N VAL A 75 -1.00 -1.80 5.83
CA VAL A 75 -1.47 -0.74 6.74
C VAL A 75 -2.64 0.03 6.14
N LYS A 76 -2.60 0.34 4.85
CA LYS A 76 -3.70 1.03 4.17
C LYS A 76 -4.95 0.15 4.07
N ALA A 77 -4.80 -1.13 3.73
CA ALA A 77 -5.90 -2.08 3.70
C ALA A 77 -6.60 -2.14 5.07
N VAL A 78 -5.83 -2.22 6.17
CA VAL A 78 -6.38 -2.22 7.54
C VAL A 78 -7.09 -0.90 7.87
N LYS A 79 -6.55 0.24 7.43
CA LYS A 79 -7.22 1.55 7.60
C LYS A 79 -8.59 1.57 6.91
N GLU A 80 -8.72 0.89 5.78
CA GLU A 80 -9.99 0.70 5.04
C GLU A 80 -10.83 -0.48 5.54
N GLY A 81 -10.51 -1.05 6.71
CA GLY A 81 -11.32 -2.09 7.36
C GLY A 81 -10.99 -3.53 6.94
N ALA A 82 -9.81 -3.79 6.36
CA ALA A 82 -9.35 -5.15 6.14
C ALA A 82 -9.14 -5.90 7.46
N THR A 83 -9.65 -7.12 7.54
CA THR A 83 -9.49 -7.98 8.73
C THR A 83 -8.17 -8.74 8.72
N LYS A 84 -7.82 -9.29 9.89
CA LYS A 84 -6.67 -10.18 10.03
C LYS A 84 -6.81 -11.40 9.10
N GLU A 85 -8.01 -11.95 8.99
CA GLU A 85 -8.34 -13.12 8.19
C GLU A 85 -8.18 -12.84 6.70
N GLU A 86 -8.67 -11.69 6.21
CA GLU A 86 -8.50 -11.28 4.80
C GLU A 86 -7.01 -11.15 4.42
N LEU A 87 -6.18 -10.60 5.31
CA LEU A 87 -4.74 -10.49 5.07
C LEU A 87 -4.06 -11.87 5.01
N PHE A 88 -4.42 -12.78 5.91
CA PHE A 88 -3.89 -14.15 5.88
C PHE A 88 -4.34 -14.93 4.65
N GLU A 89 -5.57 -14.71 4.18
CA GLU A 89 -6.07 -15.34 2.95
C GLU A 89 -5.26 -14.88 1.74
N VAL A 90 -4.97 -13.58 1.61
CA VAL A 90 -4.07 -13.06 0.56
C VAL A 90 -2.68 -13.69 0.67
N ILE A 91 -2.08 -13.78 1.86
CA ILE A 91 -0.77 -14.41 2.04
C ILE A 91 -0.77 -15.88 1.59
N LYS A 92 -1.80 -16.66 1.95
CA LYS A 92 -1.95 -18.06 1.52
C LYS A 92 -2.02 -18.16 -0.01
N GLN A 93 -2.79 -17.28 -0.65
CA GLN A 93 -2.85 -17.22 -2.11
C GLN A 93 -1.48 -16.92 -2.71
N GLN A 94 -0.70 -15.99 -2.15
CA GLN A 94 0.62 -15.68 -2.68
C GLN A 94 1.63 -16.82 -2.48
N ILE A 95 1.56 -17.55 -1.37
CA ILE A 95 2.35 -18.78 -1.17
C ILE A 95 1.99 -19.82 -2.22
N TRP A 96 0.70 -20.01 -2.53
CA TRP A 96 0.26 -20.92 -3.58
C TRP A 96 0.78 -20.51 -4.96
N MET A 97 0.69 -19.21 -5.30
CA MET A 97 1.06 -18.69 -6.61
C MET A 97 2.57 -18.67 -6.86
N LYS A 98 3.40 -18.61 -5.81
CA LYS A 98 4.85 -18.42 -5.91
C LYS A 98 5.69 -19.56 -5.33
N GLY A 99 5.04 -20.47 -4.60
CA GLY A 99 5.64 -21.69 -4.06
C GLY A 99 6.14 -21.57 -2.63
N ALA A 100 6.61 -22.70 -2.11
CA ALA A 100 7.03 -22.87 -0.72
C ALA A 100 8.04 -21.84 -0.18
N PRO A 101 9.04 -21.35 -0.95
CA PRO A 101 9.99 -20.35 -0.46
C PRO A 101 9.33 -19.05 0.03
N THR A 102 8.15 -18.71 -0.50
CA THR A 102 7.41 -17.51 -0.08
C THR A 102 6.96 -17.58 1.38
N MET A 103 6.79 -18.77 1.97
CA MET A 103 6.47 -18.91 3.39
C MET A 103 7.51 -18.24 4.30
N VAL A 104 8.80 -18.36 3.96
CA VAL A 104 9.88 -17.72 4.73
C VAL A 104 9.90 -16.21 4.48
N GLN A 105 9.68 -15.80 3.22
CA GLN A 105 9.69 -14.39 2.82
C GLN A 105 8.60 -13.56 3.51
N VAL A 106 7.43 -14.14 3.76
CA VAL A 106 6.30 -13.44 4.38
C VAL A 106 6.34 -13.47 5.91
N ALA A 107 7.28 -14.17 6.54
CA ALA A 107 7.35 -14.25 8.02
C ALA A 107 7.40 -12.87 8.71
N PRO A 108 8.16 -11.87 8.23
CA PRO A 108 8.12 -10.52 8.81
C PRO A 108 6.77 -9.81 8.64
N LEU A 109 6.01 -10.14 7.59
CA LEU A 109 4.65 -9.62 7.39
C LEU A 109 3.67 -10.26 8.36
N ILE A 110 3.77 -11.58 8.57
CA ILE A 110 2.95 -12.31 9.54
C ILE A 110 3.15 -11.71 10.94
N GLU A 111 4.39 -11.49 11.35
CA GLU A 111 4.70 -10.84 12.63
C GLU A 111 4.10 -9.44 12.72
N ALA A 112 4.19 -8.65 11.64
CA ALA A 112 3.59 -7.31 11.58
C ALA A 112 2.05 -7.34 11.70
N ILE A 113 1.38 -8.32 11.09
CA ILE A 113 -0.07 -8.53 11.22
C ILE A 113 -0.42 -8.84 12.68
N HIS A 114 0.29 -9.78 13.32
CA HIS A 114 0.05 -10.10 14.73
C HIS A 114 0.18 -8.88 15.64
N LYS A 115 1.25 -8.10 15.48
CA LYS A 115 1.46 -6.84 16.24
C LYS A 115 0.35 -5.83 16.00
N LYS A 116 -0.13 -5.69 14.76
CA LYS A 116 -1.17 -4.72 14.39
C LYS A 116 -2.52 -5.07 15.01
N PHE A 117 -2.86 -6.36 15.08
CA PHE A 117 -4.15 -6.85 15.57
C PHE A 117 -4.16 -7.28 17.05
N LYS A 118 -3.06 -7.06 17.79
CA LYS A 118 -2.91 -7.36 19.23
C LYS A 118 -3.60 -8.65 19.66
N VAL A 119 -3.02 -9.79 19.26
CA VAL A 119 -3.18 -11.06 19.98
C VAL A 119 -1.89 -11.34 20.72
#